data_AF-A0A820KXU1-F1
#
_entry.id   AF-A0A820KXU1-F1
#
_cell.length_a   1.000
_cell.length_b   1.000
_cell.length_c   1.000
_cell.angle_alpha   90.00
_cell.angle_beta   90.00
_cell.angle_gamma   90.00
#
_symmetry.space_group_name_H-M   'P 1'
#
loop_
_entity.id
_entity.type
_entity.pdbx_description
1 polymer ?
#
loop_
_entity_poly.entity_id
_entity_poly.type
_entity_poly.pdbx_seq_one_letter_code
_entity_poly.pdbx_strand_id
1 'polypeptide(L)'
;SSALNFVINQPPQNGSCSIDPLNGTTSTLFTISCPNWLDEDGIQDYSLYSYSTDRSKKVMIAFSTLPRFQVRLSSQNDNISIVNLFIYISDTFDCITEFNISSIIVTTDSSDITDLINALQSPTTGLLINNPIIQLLSTGNQNTVGQILSSLSQQLNEINADALENAISNGISATSISISPLG
;
A
#
# COMPACT_ATOMS: atom_id res chain seq x y z
N SER A 1 45.97 -19.72 21.48
CA SER A 1 44.62 -20.20 21.13
C SER A 1 43.74 -18.98 20.98
N SER A 2 43.32 -18.64 19.76
CA SER A 2 42.36 -17.55 19.55
C SER A 2 40.98 -18.16 19.34
N ALA A 3 40.00 -17.72 20.12
CA ALA A 3 38.60 -18.08 19.92
C ALA A 3 37.97 -17.10 18.92
N LEU A 4 37.21 -17.63 17.97
CA LEU A 4 36.41 -16.85 17.02
C LEU A 4 35.18 -16.34 17.78
N ASN A 5 34.99 -15.01 17.84
CA ASN A 5 33.83 -14.40 18.48
C ASN A 5 32.82 -14.01 17.39
N PHE A 6 31.66 -14.66 17.39
CA PHE A 6 30.54 -14.28 16.53
C PHE A 6 29.59 -13.40 17.34
N VAL A 7 29.36 -12.19 16.87
CA VAL A 7 28.30 -11.31 17.40
C VAL A 7 27.12 -11.43 16.45
N ILE A 8 25.94 -11.77 17.00
CA ILE A 8 24.70 -11.82 16.25
C ILE A 8 24.11 -10.41 16.25
N ASN A 9 23.82 -9.88 15.07
CA ASN A 9 23.19 -8.58 14.95
C ASN A 9 21.84 -8.53 15.69
N GLN A 10 21.55 -7.38 16.31
CA GLN A 10 20.32 -7.15 17.07
C GLN A 10 19.39 -6.23 16.28
N PRO A 11 18.06 -6.43 16.34
CA PRO A 11 17.15 -5.60 15.58
C PRO A 11 16.99 -4.20 16.21
N PRO A 12 16.47 -3.22 15.44
CA PRO A 12 16.18 -1.87 15.92
C PRO A 12 15.26 -1.84 17.14
N GLN A 13 15.51 -0.96 18.11
CA GLN A 13 14.80 -0.95 19.39
C GLN A 13 14.39 0.46 19.87
N ASN A 14 13.55 0.50 20.90
CA ASN A 14 13.13 1.69 21.68
C ASN A 14 12.35 2.78 20.94
N GLY A 15 12.07 2.59 19.65
CA GLY A 15 11.24 3.50 18.88
C GLY A 15 9.74 3.23 19.03
N SER A 16 8.96 4.12 18.42
CA SER A 16 7.52 3.94 18.24
C SER A 16 7.12 4.50 16.89
N CYS A 17 5.99 4.05 16.34
CA CYS A 17 5.45 4.57 15.10
C CYS A 17 4.00 5.01 15.28
N SER A 18 3.61 6.05 14.54
CA SER A 18 2.27 6.62 14.55
C SER A 18 1.86 7.09 13.16
N ILE A 19 0.55 7.24 12.96
CA ILE A 19 -0.08 7.75 11.74
C ILE A 19 -1.05 8.87 12.11
N ASP A 20 -1.08 9.94 11.30
CA ASP A 20 -2.01 11.05 11.44
C ASP A 20 -2.40 11.61 10.05
N PRO A 21 -3.67 11.91 9.78
CA PRO A 21 -4.84 11.73 10.64
C PRO A 21 -5.29 10.25 10.75
N LEU A 22 -6.15 9.93 11.72
CA LEU A 22 -6.76 8.58 11.82
C LEU A 22 -7.98 8.39 10.90
N ASN A 23 -8.48 9.48 10.31
CA ASN A 23 -9.62 9.48 9.40
C ASN A 23 -9.28 10.35 8.20
N GLY A 24 -9.59 9.87 7.00
CA GLY A 24 -9.38 10.62 5.78
C GLY A 24 -10.06 9.96 4.58
N THR A 25 -9.77 10.50 3.41
CA THR A 25 -10.24 10.00 2.12
C THR A 25 -9.09 9.44 1.29
N THR A 26 -9.37 8.87 0.10
CA THR A 26 -8.35 8.40 -0.85
C THR A 26 -7.38 9.50 -1.30
N SER A 27 -7.80 10.77 -1.28
CA SER A 27 -6.92 11.91 -1.56
C SER A 27 -6.13 12.45 -0.35
N THR A 28 -6.48 12.03 0.88
CA THR A 28 -5.86 12.51 2.12
C THR A 28 -4.40 12.04 2.24
N LEU A 29 -3.51 12.98 2.57
CA LEU A 29 -2.11 12.67 2.89
C LEU A 29 -1.98 12.30 4.36
N PHE A 30 -1.70 11.02 4.61
CA PHE A 30 -1.41 10.49 5.92
C PHE A 30 0.08 10.60 6.20
N THR A 31 0.44 11.12 7.37
CA THR A 31 1.82 11.23 7.82
C THR A 31 2.16 10.07 8.75
N ILE A 32 3.14 9.26 8.34
CA ILE A 32 3.77 8.26 9.21
C ILE A 32 4.94 8.94 9.94
N SER A 33 5.07 8.66 11.23
CA SER A 33 6.17 9.15 12.06
C SER A 33 6.67 8.07 12.99
N CYS A 34 7.94 7.68 12.83
CA CYS A 34 8.64 6.63 13.56
C CYS A 34 9.84 7.17 14.35
N PRO A 35 9.66 8.00 15.40
CA PRO A 35 10.76 8.56 16.14
C PRO A 35 11.47 7.53 17.05
N ASN A 36 12.74 7.84 17.36
CA ASN A 36 13.53 7.20 18.41
C ASN A 36 13.88 5.71 18.20
N TRP A 37 13.79 5.20 16.97
CA TRP A 37 14.39 3.90 16.66
C TRP A 37 15.91 3.99 16.72
N LEU A 38 16.50 3.09 17.50
CA LEU A 38 17.93 3.00 17.72
C LEU A 38 18.43 1.66 17.24
N ASP A 39 19.55 1.69 16.53
CA ASP A 39 20.25 0.52 16.04
C ASP A 39 21.75 0.84 15.99
N GLU A 40 22.62 -0.11 16.35
CA GLU A 40 24.08 0.12 16.37
C GLU A 40 24.66 0.24 14.96
N ASP A 41 24.04 -0.44 14.00
CA ASP A 41 24.44 -0.49 12.59
C ASP A 41 23.63 0.46 11.71
N GLY A 42 22.65 1.15 12.31
CA GLY A 42 21.83 2.18 11.71
C GLY A 42 20.60 1.63 10.99
N ILE A 43 19.57 2.47 10.92
CA ILE A 43 18.31 2.12 10.26
C ILE A 43 18.49 2.24 8.74
N GLN A 44 18.13 1.17 8.03
CA GLN A 44 18.13 1.13 6.57
C GLN A 44 16.82 1.72 6.02
N ASP A 45 15.68 1.20 6.47
CA ASP A 45 14.38 1.64 5.97
C ASP A 45 13.18 1.40 6.90
N TYR A 46 12.07 1.98 6.46
CA TYR A 46 10.74 1.91 7.02
C TYR A 46 9.78 1.41 5.95
N SER A 47 9.30 0.18 6.11
CA SER A 47 8.45 -0.50 5.14
C SER A 47 7.04 -0.67 5.70
N LEU A 48 6.08 0.09 5.16
CA LEU A 48 4.69 0.12 5.63
C LEU A 48 3.85 -0.92 4.90
N TYR A 49 3.08 -1.68 5.68
CA TYR A 49 2.18 -2.71 5.19
C TYR A 49 0.75 -2.48 5.65
N SER A 50 -0.20 -2.79 4.77
CA SER A 50 -1.60 -2.93 5.09
C SER A 50 -2.03 -4.39 5.09
N TYR A 51 -2.99 -4.74 5.93
CA TYR A 51 -3.65 -6.03 5.89
C TYR A 51 -5.14 -5.87 6.21
N SER A 52 -5.94 -6.81 5.71
CA SER A 52 -7.38 -6.86 6.00
C SER A 52 -7.60 -7.64 7.30
N THR A 53 -8.39 -8.72 7.28
CA THR A 53 -8.61 -9.61 8.42
C THR A 53 -7.49 -10.64 8.65
N ASP A 54 -6.73 -10.97 7.59
CA ASP A 54 -5.67 -11.96 7.61
C ASP A 54 -4.30 -11.30 7.37
N ARG A 55 -3.44 -11.35 8.39
CA ARG A 55 -2.09 -10.75 8.36
C ARG A 55 -1.12 -11.47 7.41
N SER A 56 -1.43 -12.70 6.99
CA SER A 56 -0.63 -13.40 5.98
C SER A 56 -0.79 -12.80 4.58
N LYS A 57 -1.89 -12.09 4.32
CA LYS A 57 -2.21 -11.41 3.06
C LYS A 57 -1.86 -9.92 3.10
N LYS A 58 -0.79 -9.58 3.83
CA LYS A 58 -0.32 -8.20 3.93
C LYS A 58 0.24 -7.73 2.58
N VAL A 59 0.05 -6.45 2.28
CA VAL A 59 0.56 -5.80 1.07
C VAL A 59 1.44 -4.63 1.50
N MET A 60 2.61 -4.51 0.87
CA MET A 60 3.47 -3.35 1.06
C MET A 60 2.87 -2.16 0.33
N ILE A 61 2.66 -1.05 1.03
CA ILE A 61 1.98 0.13 0.48
C ILE A 61 2.85 1.40 0.47
N ALA A 62 3.94 1.40 1.23
CA ALA A 62 4.94 2.45 1.15
C ALA A 62 6.29 2.01 1.73
N PHE A 63 7.33 2.73 1.35
CA PHE A 63 8.71 2.58 1.77
C PHE A 63 9.33 3.96 2.04
N SER A 64 10.22 4.07 3.01
CA SER A 64 11.03 5.28 3.21
C SER A 64 12.35 4.97 3.90
N THR A 65 13.40 5.69 3.53
CA THR A 65 14.66 5.73 4.29
C THR A 65 14.63 6.79 5.40
N LEU A 66 13.54 7.56 5.51
CA LEU A 66 13.36 8.58 6.52
C LEU A 66 12.27 8.16 7.53
N PRO A 67 12.43 8.48 8.83
CA PRO A 67 11.48 8.10 9.87
C PRO A 67 10.14 8.85 9.77
N ARG A 68 10.02 9.84 8.88
CA ARG A 68 8.80 10.61 8.67
C ARG A 68 8.54 10.74 7.18
N PHE A 69 7.38 10.23 6.74
CA PHE A 69 7.00 10.23 5.33
C PHE A 69 5.48 10.30 5.20
N GLN A 70 5.02 10.63 3.99
CA GLN A 70 3.60 10.77 3.68
C GLN A 70 3.14 9.70 2.69
N VAL A 71 1.91 9.24 2.87
CA VAL A 71 1.28 8.20 2.05
C VAL A 71 -0.17 8.56 1.77
N ARG A 72 -0.70 8.11 0.62
CA ARG A 72 -2.14 8.02 0.39
C ARG A 72 -2.55 6.57 0.50
N LEU A 73 -3.74 6.34 1.04
CA LEU A 73 -4.25 5.01 1.34
C LEU A 73 -5.52 4.76 0.54
N SER A 74 -5.64 3.57 -0.02
CA SER A 74 -6.81 3.14 -0.78
C SER A 74 -7.91 2.64 0.14
N SER A 75 -9.17 2.82 -0.27
CA SER A 75 -10.33 2.22 0.39
C SER A 75 -10.56 0.80 -0.15
N GLN A 76 -10.90 -0.15 0.73
CA GLN A 76 -11.25 -1.53 0.38
C GLN A 76 -12.75 -1.65 0.08
N ASN A 77 -13.13 -1.50 -1.20
CA ASN A 77 -14.45 -1.80 -1.84
C ASN A 77 -15.71 -1.12 -1.27
N ASP A 78 -15.67 -0.58 -0.04
CA ASP A 78 -16.74 0.14 0.61
C ASP A 78 -16.48 1.64 0.57
N ASN A 79 -17.54 2.46 0.66
CA ASN A 79 -17.41 3.91 0.83
C ASN A 79 -16.57 4.30 2.06
N ILE A 80 -16.43 3.37 3.03
CA ILE A 80 -15.68 3.54 4.26
C ILE A 80 -14.94 2.22 4.54
N SER A 81 -13.62 2.24 4.62
CA SER A 81 -12.80 1.07 4.93
C SER A 81 -11.92 1.29 6.14
N ILE A 82 -11.82 0.25 6.97
CA ILE A 82 -10.86 0.19 8.07
C ILE A 82 -9.60 -0.47 7.54
N VAL A 83 -8.50 0.28 7.51
CA VAL A 83 -7.19 -0.22 7.07
C VAL A 83 -6.35 -0.54 8.30
N ASN A 84 -5.99 -1.81 8.48
CA ASN A 84 -5.04 -2.23 9.51
C ASN A 84 -3.62 -2.09 8.98
N LEU A 85 -2.73 -1.56 9.82
CA LEU A 85 -1.41 -1.16 9.39
C LEU A 85 -0.34 -1.65 10.38
N PHE A 86 0.81 -2.06 9.85
CA PHE A 86 2.03 -2.25 10.63
C PHE A 86 3.23 -1.84 9.77
N ILE A 87 4.36 -1.63 10.42
CA ILE A 87 5.59 -1.18 9.77
C ILE A 87 6.75 -2.08 10.17
N TYR A 88 7.59 -2.42 9.20
CA TYR A 88 8.91 -2.99 9.43
C TYR A 88 9.94 -1.87 9.50
N ILE A 89 10.79 -1.93 10.53
CA ILE A 89 11.98 -1.11 10.68
C ILE A 89 13.16 -2.06 10.54
N SER A 90 13.92 -1.90 9.46
CA SER A 90 15.10 -2.72 9.14
C SER A 90 16.38 -1.96 9.45
N ASP A 91 17.40 -2.67 9.90
CA ASP A 91 18.77 -2.15 9.93
C ASP A 91 19.54 -2.48 8.65
N THR A 92 20.81 -2.10 8.61
CA THR A 92 21.69 -2.31 7.44
C THR A 92 22.09 -3.78 7.20
N PHE A 93 21.78 -4.68 8.13
CA PHE A 93 21.99 -6.13 8.03
C PHE A 93 20.67 -6.92 7.97
N ASP A 94 19.57 -6.26 7.61
CA ASP A 94 18.23 -6.83 7.42
C ASP A 94 17.60 -7.45 8.69
N CYS A 95 18.07 -7.11 9.90
CA CYS A 95 17.30 -7.45 11.10
C CYS A 95 16.13 -6.48 11.26
N ILE A 96 14.97 -7.03 11.60
CA ILE A 96 13.68 -6.34 11.49
C ILE A 96 13.00 -6.27 12.84
N THR A 97 12.50 -5.08 13.17
CA THR A 97 11.46 -4.91 14.19
C THR A 97 10.12 -4.60 13.52
N GLU A 98 9.10 -5.34 13.94
CA GLU A 98 7.72 -5.12 13.52
C GLU A 98 6.98 -4.28 14.54
N PHE A 99 6.32 -3.22 14.09
CA PHE A 99 5.54 -2.34 14.95
C PHE A 99 4.11 -2.15 14.40
N ASN A 100 3.11 -2.47 15.22
CA ASN A 100 1.72 -2.21 14.85
C ASN A 100 1.41 -0.72 15.04
N ILE A 101 0.88 -0.08 14.00
CA ILE A 101 0.36 1.28 14.09
C ILE A 101 -1.17 1.24 14.17
N SER A 102 -1.77 2.36 14.57
CA SER A 102 -3.23 2.45 14.67
C SER A 102 -3.90 2.16 13.33
N SER A 103 -4.99 1.40 13.35
CA SER A 103 -5.88 1.28 12.20
C SER A 103 -6.53 2.62 11.91
N ILE A 104 -6.80 2.89 10.64
CA ILE A 104 -7.41 4.14 10.20
C ILE A 104 -8.69 3.90 9.40
N ILE A 105 -9.48 4.97 9.24
CA ILE A 105 -10.66 4.98 8.39
C ILE A 105 -10.36 5.77 7.12
N VAL A 106 -10.51 5.11 5.97
CA VAL A 106 -10.38 5.71 4.64
C VAL A 106 -11.73 5.69 3.96
N THR A 107 -12.17 6.82 3.42
CA THR A 107 -13.38 6.89 2.59
C THR A 107 -13.04 7.15 1.13
N THR A 108 -13.75 6.51 0.22
CA THR A 108 -13.52 6.70 -1.22
C THR A 108 -14.01 8.09 -1.66
N ASP A 109 -13.16 8.84 -2.36
CA ASP A 109 -13.60 10.06 -3.06
C ASP A 109 -14.37 9.63 -4.33
N SER A 110 -15.68 9.91 -4.37
CA SER A 110 -16.58 9.45 -5.45
C SER A 110 -16.23 9.98 -6.85
N SER A 111 -15.30 10.94 -6.98
CA SER A 111 -14.82 11.51 -8.24
C SER A 111 -13.66 10.73 -8.87
N ASP A 112 -12.84 10.03 -8.08
CA ASP A 112 -11.55 9.52 -8.55
C ASP A 112 -11.68 8.40 -9.61
N ILE A 113 -12.72 7.56 -9.51
CA ILE A 113 -12.94 6.42 -10.40
C ILE A 113 -13.43 6.87 -11.78
N THR A 114 -14.35 7.84 -11.82
CA THR A 114 -14.85 8.38 -13.09
C THR A 114 -13.73 9.14 -13.82
N ASP A 115 -12.91 9.88 -13.07
CA ASP A 115 -11.78 10.60 -13.63
C ASP A 115 -10.66 9.65 -14.11
N LEU A 116 -10.42 8.54 -13.41
CA LEU A 116 -9.48 7.49 -13.83
C LEU A 116 -9.95 6.76 -15.09
N ILE A 117 -11.21 6.34 -15.14
CA ILE A 117 -11.80 5.67 -16.32
C ILE A 117 -11.81 6.63 -17.52
N ASN A 118 -12.18 7.90 -17.32
CA ASN A 118 -12.13 8.92 -18.37
C ASN A 118 -10.70 9.18 -18.86
N ALA A 119 -9.71 9.15 -17.95
CA ALA A 119 -8.29 9.27 -18.31
C ALA A 119 -7.78 8.05 -19.12
N LEU A 120 -8.27 6.84 -18.84
CA LEU A 120 -7.93 5.61 -19.56
C LEU A 120 -8.68 5.47 -20.89
N GLN A 121 -9.89 6.01 -20.99
CA GLN A 121 -10.74 5.96 -22.20
C GLN A 121 -10.49 7.13 -23.16
N SER A 122 -9.71 8.14 -22.77
CA SER A 122 -9.45 9.30 -23.63
C SER A 122 -8.74 8.85 -24.91
N PRO A 123 -9.31 9.10 -26.12
CA PRO A 123 -8.72 8.65 -27.36
C PRO A 123 -7.34 9.28 -27.52
N THR A 124 -6.32 8.43 -27.68
CA THR A 124 -4.94 8.78 -28.04
C THR A 124 -4.92 9.60 -29.32
N THR A 125 -5.11 10.91 -29.18
CA THR A 125 -4.91 11.91 -30.21
C THR A 125 -3.86 12.89 -29.69
N GLY A 126 -2.60 12.49 -29.89
CA GLY A 126 -1.43 13.38 -29.95
C GLY A 126 -1.27 14.39 -28.83
N LEU A 127 -0.92 13.94 -27.62
CA LEU A 127 -0.01 14.58 -26.66
C LEU A 127 0.01 13.73 -25.38
N LEU A 128 1.05 12.92 -25.20
CA LEU A 128 1.26 11.99 -24.07
C LEU A 128 1.41 12.69 -22.69
N ILE A 129 1.19 14.00 -22.61
CA ILE A 129 1.65 14.85 -21.50
C ILE A 129 0.55 15.13 -20.45
N ASN A 130 -0.72 14.80 -20.74
CA ASN A 130 -1.86 15.17 -19.90
C ASN A 130 -2.61 13.99 -19.29
N ASN A 131 -2.08 12.76 -19.40
CA ASN A 131 -2.67 11.65 -18.68
C ASN A 131 -2.17 11.71 -17.21
N PRO A 132 -3.06 11.89 -16.21
CA PRO A 132 -2.66 12.03 -14.80
C PRO A 132 -1.92 10.80 -14.28
N ILE A 133 -2.19 9.59 -14.81
CA ILE A 133 -1.43 8.38 -14.50
C ILE A 133 0.00 8.50 -15.03
N ILE A 134 0.19 8.94 -16.28
CA ILE A 134 1.53 9.17 -16.86
C ILE A 134 2.30 10.25 -16.11
N GLN A 135 1.64 11.35 -15.71
CA GLN A 135 2.27 12.39 -14.91
C GLN A 135 2.69 11.86 -13.53
N LEU A 136 1.83 11.10 -12.84
CA LEU A 136 2.15 10.49 -11.55
C LEU A 136 3.26 9.44 -11.66
N LEU A 137 3.26 8.61 -12.70
CA LEU A 137 4.35 7.65 -12.99
C LEU A 137 5.66 8.37 -13.33
N SER A 138 5.59 9.53 -13.99
CA SER A 138 6.78 10.33 -14.33
C SER A 138 7.40 11.07 -13.13
N THR A 139 6.68 11.18 -12.00
CA THR A 139 7.23 11.81 -10.78
C THR A 139 8.39 11.02 -10.16
N GLY A 140 8.55 9.74 -10.51
CA GLY A 140 9.60 8.87 -9.97
C GLY A 140 9.45 8.54 -8.47
N ASN A 141 8.37 8.98 -7.83
CA ASN A 141 8.09 8.67 -6.44
C ASN A 141 7.54 7.25 -6.33
N GLN A 142 8.39 6.30 -5.93
CA GLN A 142 8.06 4.87 -5.85
C GLN A 142 6.85 4.58 -4.96
N ASN A 143 6.59 5.39 -3.92
CA ASN A 143 5.40 5.25 -3.09
C ASN A 143 4.14 5.64 -3.85
N THR A 144 4.19 6.73 -4.62
CA THR A 144 3.09 7.15 -5.47
C THR A 144 2.82 6.12 -6.57
N VAL A 145 3.87 5.59 -7.21
CA VAL A 145 3.74 4.53 -8.22
C VAL A 145 3.15 3.25 -7.62
N GLY A 146 3.66 2.80 -6.46
CA GLY A 146 3.17 1.62 -5.76
C GLY A 146 1.70 1.75 -5.34
N GLN A 147 1.29 2.92 -4.84
CA GLN A 147 -0.09 3.20 -4.47
C GLN A 147 -1.03 3.14 -5.68
N ILE A 148 -0.63 3.70 -6.82
CA ILE A 148 -1.43 3.64 -8.06
C ILE A 148 -1.58 2.20 -8.55
N LEU A 149 -0.48 1.44 -8.58
CA LEU A 149 -0.51 0.04 -9.01
C LEU A 149 -1.40 -0.81 -8.09
N SER A 150 -1.29 -0.63 -6.77
CA SER A 150 -2.14 -1.31 -5.80
C SER A 150 -3.62 -0.95 -5.99
N SER A 151 -3.92 0.34 -6.17
CA SER A 151 -5.29 0.80 -6.43
C SER A 151 -5.86 0.23 -7.73
N LEU A 152 -5.05 0.15 -8.80
CA LEU A 152 -5.47 -0.43 -10.08
C LEU A 152 -5.71 -1.94 -9.97
N SER A 153 -4.80 -2.69 -9.33
CA SER A 153 -4.96 -4.12 -9.10
C SER A 153 -6.24 -4.42 -8.32
N GLN A 154 -6.50 -3.64 -7.28
CA GLN A 154 -7.72 -3.77 -6.50
C GLN A 154 -8.98 -3.54 -7.36
N GLN A 155 -9.00 -2.47 -8.16
CA GLN A 155 -10.13 -2.17 -9.04
C GLN A 155 -10.36 -3.26 -10.10
N LEU A 156 -9.29 -3.81 -10.67
CA LEU A 156 -9.40 -4.94 -11.60
C LEU A 156 -9.96 -6.18 -10.89
N ASN A 157 -9.57 -6.42 -9.64
CA ASN A 157 -10.14 -7.49 -8.83
C ASN A 157 -11.64 -7.27 -8.55
N GLU A 158 -12.08 -6.02 -8.35
CA GLU A 158 -13.51 -5.64 -8.21
C GLU A 158 -14.30 -5.90 -9.50
N ILE A 159 -13.84 -5.37 -10.64
CA ILE A 159 -14.50 -5.57 -11.95
C ILE A 159 -14.66 -7.06 -12.26
N ASN A 160 -13.67 -7.85 -11.89
CA ASN A 160 -13.66 -9.28 -12.10
C ASN A 160 -14.68 -10.00 -11.19
N ALA A 161 -14.83 -9.55 -9.95
CA ALA A 161 -15.86 -10.04 -9.04
C ALA A 161 -17.27 -9.68 -9.51
N ASP A 162 -17.49 -8.45 -9.97
CA ASP A 162 -18.78 -8.00 -10.51
C ASP A 162 -19.13 -8.74 -11.81
N ALA A 163 -18.17 -8.93 -12.69
CA ALA A 163 -18.36 -9.71 -13.93
C ALA A 163 -18.70 -11.17 -13.63
N LEU A 164 -18.09 -11.75 -12.58
CA LEU A 164 -18.43 -13.10 -12.11
C LEU A 164 -19.87 -13.16 -11.60
N GLU A 165 -20.27 -12.22 -10.74
CA GLU A 165 -21.63 -12.20 -10.18
C GLU A 165 -22.68 -12.05 -11.29
N ASN A 166 -22.43 -11.17 -12.25
CA ASN A 166 -23.28 -11.03 -13.45
C ASN A 166 -23.31 -12.29 -14.32
N ALA A 167 -22.19 -13.00 -14.49
CA ALA A 167 -22.16 -14.26 -15.24
C ALA A 167 -22.99 -15.35 -14.56
N ILE A 168 -22.91 -15.43 -13.22
CA ILE A 168 -23.69 -16.36 -12.40
C ILE A 168 -25.18 -16.02 -12.47
N SER A 169 -25.54 -14.73 -12.34
CA SER A 169 -26.93 -14.29 -12.43
C SER A 169 -27.54 -14.55 -13.82
N ASN A 170 -26.71 -14.55 -14.86
CA ASN A 170 -27.10 -14.90 -16.24
C ASN A 170 -27.05 -16.41 -16.55
N GLY A 171 -26.87 -17.26 -15.53
CA GLY A 171 -27.03 -18.72 -15.64
C GLY A 171 -25.76 -19.51 -15.94
N ILE A 172 -24.58 -18.88 -15.91
CA ILE A 172 -23.30 -19.60 -16.00
C ILE A 172 -23.01 -20.22 -14.62
N SER A 173 -22.68 -21.51 -14.59
CA SER A 173 -22.36 -22.20 -13.33
C SER A 173 -21.09 -21.61 -12.70
N ALA A 174 -21.14 -21.25 -11.42
CA ALA A 174 -19.98 -20.76 -10.66
C ALA A 174 -18.78 -21.73 -10.70
N THR A 175 -19.05 -23.04 -10.81
CA THR A 175 -18.01 -24.09 -10.91
C THR A 175 -17.30 -24.14 -12.27
N SER A 176 -17.81 -23.43 -13.28
CA SER A 176 -17.24 -23.39 -14.63
C SER A 176 -16.39 -22.15 -14.91
N ILE A 177 -16.36 -21.19 -13.98
CA ILE A 177 -15.64 -19.93 -14.13
C ILE A 177 -14.38 -19.98 -13.26
N SER A 178 -13.20 -19.88 -13.90
CA SER A 178 -11.92 -19.78 -13.20
C SER A 178 -11.46 -18.33 -13.24
N ILE A 179 -11.22 -17.76 -12.06
CA ILE A 179 -10.78 -16.38 -11.91
C ILE A 179 -9.56 -16.36 -11.00
N SER A 180 -8.49 -15.70 -11.45
CA SER A 180 -7.30 -15.46 -10.65
C SER A 180 -7.25 -13.98 -10.25
N PRO A 181 -7.13 -13.66 -8.96
CA PRO A 181 -6.88 -12.29 -8.54
C PRO A 181 -5.51 -11.82 -9.03
N LEU A 182 -5.42 -10.54 -9.36
CA LEU A 182 -4.18 -9.85 -9.66
C LEU A 182 -3.53 -9.44 -8.34
N GLY A 183 -2.53 -10.23 -7.89
CA GLY A 183 -1.53 -9.85 -6.89
C GLY A 183 -2.04 -9.61 -5.47
#